data_AF-A0A966SYN1-F1
#
_entry.id   AF-A0A966SYN1-F1
#
_cell.length_a   1.000
_cell.length_b   1.000
_cell.length_c   1.000
_cell.angle_alpha   90.00
_cell.angle_beta   90.00
_cell.angle_gamma   90.00
#
_symmetry.space_group_name_H-M   'P 1'
#
loop_
_entity.id
_entity.type
_entity.pdbx_description
1 polymer ?
#
loop_
_entity_poly.entity_id
_entity_poly.type
_entity_poly.pdbx_seq_one_letter_code
_entity_poly.pdbx_strand_id
1 'polypeptide(L)'
;MPRSFLSKLVDEKNNIFLVTGDDDGLNAWYYVQTDQRKASMLLKEAPGKKTKLTDYGEILDSGWGAMPPRAIQAKYQSQES
;
A
#
# COMPACT_ATOMS: atom_id res chain seq x y z
N MET A 1 21.19 0.08 -1.89
CA MET A 1 20.07 0.85 -1.31
C MET A 1 19.17 -0.14 -0.58
N PRO A 2 18.81 0.07 0.70
CA PRO A 2 17.87 -0.82 1.37
C PRO A 2 16.55 -0.80 0.58
N ARG A 3 16.01 -1.98 0.30
CA ARG A 3 14.80 -2.18 -0.52
C ARG A 3 13.59 -1.77 0.30
N SER A 4 13.21 -0.50 0.18
CA SER A 4 12.18 0.11 1.02
C SER A 4 10.78 -0.18 0.50
N PHE A 5 9.97 -0.78 1.38
CA PHE A 5 8.53 -0.78 1.27
C PHE A 5 8.03 0.60 1.71
N LEU A 6 7.37 1.35 0.82
CA LEU A 6 6.81 2.64 1.16
C LEU A 6 5.29 2.48 1.27
N SER A 7 4.77 2.61 2.50
CA SER A 7 3.34 2.70 2.75
C SER A 7 2.96 4.16 2.97
N LYS A 8 2.04 4.68 2.15
CA LYS A 8 1.44 6.00 2.32
C LYS A 8 -0.04 5.81 2.68
N LEU A 9 -0.48 6.43 3.77
CA LEU A 9 -1.91 6.49 4.08
C LEU A 9 -2.60 7.36 3.02
N VAL A 10 -3.58 6.79 2.33
CA VAL A 10 -4.35 7.47 1.28
C VAL A 10 -5.72 7.87 1.79
N ASP A 11 -6.34 7.02 2.60
CA ASP A 11 -7.64 7.28 3.21
C ASP A 11 -7.61 6.90 4.70
N GLU A 12 -7.74 7.90 5.57
CA GLU A 12 -7.70 7.68 7.02
C GLU A 12 -8.99 7.05 7.56
N LYS A 13 -10.14 7.35 6.92
CA LYS A 13 -11.46 6.85 7.35
C LYS A 13 -11.57 5.34 7.19
N ASN A 14 -11.08 4.83 6.07
CA ASN A 14 -11.14 3.43 5.69
C ASN A 14 -9.80 2.71 5.92
N ASN A 15 -8.79 3.39 6.48
CA ASN A 15 -7.43 2.87 6.72
C ASN A 15 -6.83 2.21 5.47
N ILE A 16 -6.92 2.92 4.35
CA ILE A 16 -6.39 2.47 3.06
C ILE A 16 -4.97 3.00 2.88
N PHE A 17 -4.03 2.07 2.73
CA PHE A 17 -2.63 2.34 2.52
C PHE A 17 -2.24 2.02 1.08
N LEU A 18 -1.60 2.98 0.42
CA LEU A 18 -0.86 2.73 -0.81
C LEU A 18 0.51 2.20 -0.44
N VAL A 19 0.73 0.95 -0.76
CA VAL A 19 1.97 0.25 -0.63
C VAL A 19 2.67 0.25 -1.97
N THR A 20 3.94 0.63 -2.01
CA THR A 20 4.81 0.41 -3.17
C THR A 20 6.01 -0.43 -2.78
N GLY A 21 6.39 -1.34 -3.67
CA GLY A 21 7.47 -2.30 -3.45
C GLY A 21 8.12 -2.72 -4.76
N ASP A 22 9.24 -3.42 -4.61
CA ASP A 22 9.95 -4.08 -5.70
C ASP A 22 9.55 -5.57 -5.68
N ASP A 23 8.87 -6.02 -6.72
CA ASP A 23 8.52 -7.43 -6.94
C ASP A 23 9.32 -7.93 -8.14
N ASP A 24 10.31 -8.79 -7.87
CA ASP A 24 11.19 -9.40 -8.88
C ASP A 24 11.99 -8.39 -9.76
N GLY A 25 12.37 -7.24 -9.20
CA GLY A 25 13.07 -6.17 -9.94
C GLY A 25 12.13 -5.23 -10.70
N LEU A 26 10.82 -5.46 -10.63
CA LEU A 26 9.79 -4.58 -11.16
C LEU A 26 9.13 -3.83 -10.00
N ASN A 27 9.03 -2.51 -10.15
CA ASN A 27 8.23 -1.74 -9.21
C ASN A 27 6.76 -2.17 -9.33
N ALA A 28 6.10 -2.33 -8.20
CA ALA A 28 4.69 -2.61 -8.09
C ALA A 28 4.05 -1.79 -6.99
N TRP A 29 2.75 -1.55 -7.12
CA TRP A 29 1.94 -0.81 -6.16
C TRP A 29 0.69 -1.62 -5.80
N TYR A 30 0.25 -1.47 -4.55
CA TYR A 30 -0.85 -2.20 -3.95
C TYR A 30 -1.63 -1.25 -3.04
N TYR A 31 -2.94 -1.15 -3.22
CA TYR A 31 -3.84 -0.53 -2.26
C TYR A 31 -4.32 -1.59 -1.30
N VAL A 32 -4.03 -1.40 -0.02
CA VAL A 32 -4.36 -2.34 1.03
C VAL A 32 -5.23 -1.63 2.06
N GLN A 33 -6.42 -2.17 2.26
CA GLN A 33 -7.28 -1.77 3.36
C GLN A 33 -6.91 -2.58 4.59
N THR A 34 -6.43 -1.91 5.64
CA THR A 34 -6.01 -2.58 6.88
C THR A 34 -6.90 -2.16 8.04
N ASP A 35 -7.08 -3.03 9.03
CA ASP A 35 -7.67 -2.60 10.30
C ASP A 35 -6.71 -1.69 11.06
N GLN A 36 -7.23 -0.74 11.85
CA GLN A 36 -6.42 0.21 12.64
C GLN A 36 -5.33 -0.47 13.50
N ARG A 37 -5.60 -1.67 14.03
CA ARG A 37 -4.60 -2.46 14.79
C ARG A 37 -3.52 -3.06 13.90
N LYS A 38 -3.88 -3.50 12.69
CA LYS A 38 -2.97 -4.14 11.72
C LYS A 38 -2.16 -3.13 10.94
N ALA A 39 -2.70 -1.94 10.69
CA ALA A 39 -1.98 -0.79 10.12
C ALA A 39 -0.68 -0.49 10.88
N SER A 40 -0.77 -0.46 12.22
CA SER A 40 0.40 -0.26 13.09
C SER A 40 1.42 -1.39 13.01
N MET A 41 1.00 -2.62 12.69
CA MET A 41 1.92 -3.74 12.47
C MET A 41 2.56 -3.67 11.08
N LEU A 42 1.80 -3.28 10.06
CA LEU A 42 2.29 -3.08 8.70
C LEU A 42 3.37 -1.97 8.65
N LEU A 43 3.12 -0.85 9.33
CA LEU A 43 4.08 0.26 9.47
C LEU A 43 5.34 -0.12 10.25
N LYS A 44 5.25 -1.14 11.12
CA LYS A 44 6.38 -1.65 11.92
C LYS A 44 7.15 -2.78 11.23
N GLU A 45 6.60 -3.36 10.16
CA GLU A 45 7.32 -4.38 9.40
C GLU A 45 8.51 -3.74 8.68
N ALA A 46 9.69 -4.33 8.88
CA ALA A 46 10.93 -3.81 8.36
C ALA A 46 11.01 -4.00 6.82
N PRO A 47 11.58 -3.02 6.09
CA PRO A 47 11.79 -3.13 4.65
C PRO A 47 12.67 -4.34 4.30
N GLY A 48 12.22 -5.17 3.36
CA GLY A 48 12.97 -6.34 2.86
C GLY A 48 12.45 -7.70 3.31
N LYS A 49 11.42 -7.77 4.15
CA LYS A 49 10.71 -9.01 4.45
C LYS A 49 9.62 -9.24 3.39
N LYS A 50 9.44 -10.49 2.93
CA LYS A 50 8.30 -10.87 2.07
C LYS A 50 7.02 -10.84 2.91
N THR A 51 6.46 -9.65 3.06
CA THR A 51 5.24 -9.40 3.81
C THR A 51 4.04 -9.71 2.93
N LYS A 52 3.23 -10.70 3.32
CA LYS A 52 1.95 -10.93 2.65
C LYS A 52 0.96 -9.86 3.10
N LEU A 53 0.67 -8.89 2.22
CA LEU A 53 -0.29 -7.82 2.48
C LEU A 53 -1.67 -8.37 2.89
N THR A 54 -2.05 -9.54 2.36
CA THR A 54 -3.28 -10.27 2.69
C THR A 54 -3.38 -10.69 4.17
N ASP A 55 -2.27 -10.73 4.90
CA ASP A 55 -2.27 -11.05 6.34
C ASP A 55 -2.69 -9.82 7.19
N TYR A 56 -2.34 -8.63 6.69
CA TYR A 56 -2.59 -7.35 7.35
C TYR A 56 -3.92 -6.71 6.94
N GLY A 57 -4.45 -7.08 5.77
CA GLY A 57 -5.62 -6.44 5.21
C GLY A 57 -6.08 -7.04 3.90
N GLU A 58 -7.06 -6.39 3.29
CA GLU A 58 -7.56 -6.75 1.97
C GLU A 58 -6.90 -5.89 0.89
N ILE A 59 -6.47 -6.51 -0.20
CA ILE A 59 -5.92 -5.79 -1.35
C ILE A 59 -7.09 -5.35 -2.22
N LEU A 60 -7.31 -4.04 -2.32
CA LEU A 60 -8.39 -3.45 -3.10
C LEU A 60 -8.02 -3.32 -4.58
N ASP A 61 -6.81 -2.84 -4.84
CA ASP A 61 -6.29 -2.61 -6.19
C ASP A 61 -4.79 -2.89 -6.19
N SER A 62 -4.25 -3.39 -7.29
CA SER A 62 -2.80 -3.60 -7.46
C SER A 62 -2.38 -3.43 -8.90
N GLY A 63 -1.10 -3.16 -9.11
CA GLY A 63 -0.55 -3.08 -10.44
C GLY A 63 0.95 -2.86 -10.47
N TRP A 64 1.48 -2.88 -11.69
CA TRP A 64 2.89 -2.67 -11.95
C TRP A 64 3.19 -1.17 -12.11
N GLY A 65 4.40 -0.77 -11.74
CA GLY A 65 4.90 0.60 -11.77
C GLY A 65 5.32 1.11 -10.40
N ALA A 66 6.11 2.19 -10.38
CA ALA A 66 6.51 2.87 -9.15
C ALA A 66 5.35 3.59 -8.46
N MET A 67 4.31 3.96 -9.23
CA MET A 67 3.14 4.67 -8.73
C MET A 67 1.87 4.20 -9.44
N PRO A 68 0.72 4.22 -8.74
CA PRO A 68 -0.56 3.95 -9.35
C PRO A 68 -0.92 4.99 -10.41
N PRO A 69 -1.63 4.62 -11.49
CA PRO A 69 -2.08 5.57 -12.49
C PRO A 69 -3.13 6.54 -11.91
N ARG A 70 -3.23 7.75 -12.48
CA ARG A 70 -4.14 8.81 -11.99
C ARG A 70 -5.59 8.37 -11.86
N ALA A 71 -6.07 7.49 -12.74
CA ALA A 71 -7.42 6.94 -12.68
C ALA A 71 -7.68 6.20 -11.35
N ILE A 72 -6.70 5.43 -10.87
CA ILE A 72 -6.80 4.71 -9.60
C ILE A 72 -6.61 5.68 -8.43
N GLN A 73 -5.64 6.60 -8.54
CA GLN A 73 -5.45 7.64 -7.52
C GLN A 73 -6.72 8.45 -7.27
N ALA A 74 -7.46 8.80 -8.33
CA ALA A 74 -8.72 9.53 -8.22
C ALA A 74 -9.79 8.75 -7.43
N LYS A 75 -9.88 7.41 -7.60
CA LYS A 75 -10.82 6.57 -6.83
C LYS A 75 -10.62 6.72 -5.32
N TYR A 76 -9.38 6.89 -4.88
CA TYR A 76 -9.00 6.94 -3.46
C TYR A 76 -8.71 8.35 -2.93
N GLN A 77 -8.47 9.35 -3.80
CA GLN A 77 -8.30 10.76 -3.43
C GLN A 77 -9.62 11.54 -3.39
N SER A 78 -10.71 11.02 -3.98
CA SER A 78 -12.00 11.71 -4.05
C SER A 78 -12.79 11.82 -2.73
N GLN A 79 -12.18 11.56 -1.57
CA GLN A 79 -12.77 11.88 -0.26
C GLN A 79 -12.21 13.20 0.29
N GLU A 80 -12.33 14.29 -0.46
CA GLU A 80 -12.17 15.64 0.08
C GLU A 80 -13.27 16.55 -0.46
N SER A 81 -14.31 16.75 0.37
CA SER A 81 -15.10 17.99 0.50
C SER A 81 -15.93 17.92 1.78
#